data_AF-A0A382TQG9-F1
#
_entry.id   AF-A0A382TQG9-F1
#
_cell.length_a   1.000
_cell.length_b   1.000
_cell.length_c   1.000
_cell.angle_alpha   90.00
_cell.angle_beta   90.00
_cell.angle_gamma   90.00
#
_symmetry.space_group_name_H-M   'P 1'
#
loop_
_entity.id
_entity.type
_entity.pdbx_description
1 polymer ?
#
loop_
_entity_poly.entity_id
_entity_poly.type
_entity_poly.pdbx_seq_one_letter_code
_entity_poly.pdbx_strand_id
1 'polypeptide(L)'
;GVWRAGVGEIVAAAGQRNASALTYHFGSREGVLDRILAGHEDSIDAHRGELLEGLSDDPPTHAVLDALVRPMSARLAHERGRRYLRIVAQLTSRFSLWREVRSGLEHRHLLRALDLLERRPAHIPAAVRRERLVAMMQLMTSSLAERARLIDASGEVELSAADYEANLTDMLAGVLEAPVALPA
;
A
#
# COMPACT_ATOMS: atom_id res chain seq x y z
N GLY A 1 -11.26 4.08 -13.70
CA GLY A 1 -10.06 3.31 -13.29
C GLY A 1 -8.84 3.92 -13.95
N VAL A 2 -7.67 3.79 -13.33
CA VAL A 2 -6.39 4.38 -13.78
C VAL A 2 -6.11 4.09 -15.25
N TRP A 3 -6.40 2.87 -15.70
CA TRP A 3 -6.17 2.44 -17.08
C TRP A 3 -7.30 2.80 -18.07
N ARG A 4 -8.47 3.23 -17.56
CA ARG A 4 -9.63 3.62 -18.37
C ARG A 4 -9.71 5.13 -18.62
N ALA A 5 -9.04 5.95 -17.81
CA ALA A 5 -9.07 7.41 -17.96
C ALA A 5 -8.22 7.83 -19.17
N GLY A 6 -8.85 8.38 -20.21
CA GLY A 6 -8.16 8.89 -21.40
C GLY A 6 -7.26 10.09 -21.07
N VAL A 7 -6.12 10.23 -21.77
CA VAL A 7 -5.22 11.38 -21.59
C VAL A 7 -5.95 12.71 -21.81
N GLY A 8 -6.87 12.77 -22.78
CA GLY A 8 -7.72 13.94 -23.01
C GLY A 8 -8.67 14.25 -21.85
N GLU A 9 -9.21 13.24 -21.18
CA GLU A 9 -10.07 13.44 -20.00
C GLU A 9 -9.28 13.98 -18.81
N ILE A 10 -8.05 13.48 -18.61
CA ILE A 10 -7.14 13.96 -17.56
C ILE A 10 -6.78 15.44 -17.81
N VAL A 11 -6.46 15.80 -19.05
CA VAL A 11 -6.11 17.18 -19.46
C VAL A 11 -7.29 18.12 -19.28
N ALA A 12 -8.49 17.70 -19.71
CA ALA A 12 -9.72 18.48 -19.53
C ALA A 12 -10.07 18.67 -18.05
N ALA A 13 -9.97 17.62 -17.23
CA ALA A 13 -10.20 17.69 -15.78
C ALA A 13 -9.16 18.57 -15.06
N ALA A 14 -7.94 18.66 -15.57
CA ALA A 14 -6.90 19.57 -15.06
C ALA A 14 -7.07 21.03 -15.51
N GLY A 15 -8.15 21.35 -16.25
CA GLY A 15 -8.40 22.69 -16.79
C GLY A 15 -7.41 23.10 -17.89
N GLN A 16 -6.64 22.14 -18.41
CA GLN A 16 -5.67 22.38 -19.48
C GLN A 16 -6.33 22.11 -20.84
N ARG A 17 -6.01 22.92 -21.85
CA ARG A 17 -6.53 22.76 -23.21
C ARG A 17 -5.59 22.01 -24.14
N ASN A 18 -4.43 21.60 -23.63
CA ASN A 18 -3.36 21.05 -24.45
C ASN A 18 -2.85 19.72 -23.89
N ALA A 19 -3.13 18.62 -24.61
CA ALA A 19 -2.62 17.29 -24.24
C ALA A 19 -1.09 17.23 -24.23
N SER A 20 -0.42 18.10 -25.01
CA SER A 20 1.04 18.23 -25.02
C SER A 20 1.61 18.70 -23.69
N ALA A 21 0.84 19.40 -22.84
CA ALA A 21 1.30 19.79 -21.50
C ALA A 21 1.49 18.56 -20.59
N LEU A 22 0.65 17.53 -20.75
CA LEU A 22 0.76 16.28 -20.00
C LEU A 22 1.99 15.48 -20.48
N THR A 23 2.18 15.39 -21.79
CA THR A 23 3.39 14.76 -22.37
C THR A 23 4.67 15.53 -22.01
N TYR A 24 4.65 16.86 -21.99
CA TYR A 24 5.80 17.69 -21.64
C TYR A 24 6.21 17.60 -20.17
N HIS A 25 5.23 17.56 -19.24
CA HIS A 25 5.51 17.53 -17.81
C HIS A 25 5.63 16.12 -17.19
N PHE A 26 5.13 15.09 -17.86
CA PHE A 26 5.06 13.74 -17.30
C PHE A 26 5.53 12.64 -18.26
N GLY A 27 5.71 12.93 -19.56
CA GLY A 27 6.14 11.95 -20.57
C GLY A 27 5.04 10.96 -20.98
N SER A 28 4.49 10.21 -20.02
CA SER A 28 3.49 9.15 -20.24
C SER A 28 2.47 9.07 -19.10
N ARG A 29 1.44 8.22 -19.27
CA ARG A 29 0.48 7.92 -18.19
C ARG A 29 1.18 7.30 -16.98
N GLU A 30 2.17 6.44 -17.22
CA GLU A 30 3.02 5.85 -16.21
C GLU A 30 3.79 6.95 -15.46
N GLY A 31 4.38 7.92 -16.16
CA GLY A 31 5.05 9.05 -15.51
C GLY A 31 4.12 9.96 -14.69
N VAL A 32 2.84 10.10 -15.09
CA VAL A 32 1.82 10.76 -14.24
C VAL A 32 1.59 9.95 -12.97
N LEU A 33 1.44 8.63 -13.09
CA LEU A 33 1.22 7.75 -11.95
C LEU A 33 2.40 7.79 -10.99
N ASP A 34 3.61 7.66 -11.49
CA ASP A 34 4.82 7.65 -10.66
C ASP A 34 4.97 8.99 -9.91
N ARG A 35 4.63 10.13 -10.52
CA ARG A 35 4.59 11.43 -9.80
C ARG A 35 3.50 11.53 -8.74
N ILE A 36 2.33 10.93 -8.97
CA ILE A 36 1.26 10.88 -7.96
C ILE A 36 1.71 10.02 -6.77
N LEU A 37 2.36 8.89 -7.04
CA LEU A 37 2.88 7.97 -6.03
C LEU A 37 3.98 8.65 -5.19
N ALA A 38 4.99 9.22 -5.85
CA ALA A 38 6.11 9.92 -5.20
C ALA A 38 5.62 11.04 -4.26
N GLY A 39 4.58 11.79 -4.66
CA GLY A 39 4.01 12.85 -3.82
C GLY A 39 3.35 12.39 -2.52
N HIS A 40 3.22 11.08 -2.30
CA HIS A 40 2.70 10.49 -1.07
C HIS A 40 3.75 9.66 -0.33
N GLU A 41 4.63 8.99 -1.07
CA GLU A 41 5.54 7.95 -0.57
C GLU A 41 6.46 8.44 0.55
N ASP A 42 7.10 9.61 0.41
CA ASP A 42 8.03 10.12 1.44
C ASP A 42 7.37 10.28 2.81
N SER A 43 6.18 10.89 2.83
CA SER A 43 5.43 11.11 4.08
C SER A 43 4.98 9.80 4.73
N ILE A 44 4.65 8.80 3.90
CA ILE A 44 4.21 7.50 4.38
C ILE A 44 5.41 6.72 4.90
N ASP A 45 6.53 6.68 4.16
CA ASP A 45 7.75 5.97 4.56
C ASP A 45 8.40 6.56 5.81
N ALA A 46 8.38 7.89 5.97
CA ALA A 46 8.82 8.55 7.20
C ALA A 46 8.00 8.08 8.43
N HIS A 47 6.67 8.04 8.31
CA HIS A 47 5.80 7.54 9.37
C HIS A 47 6.02 6.03 9.64
N ARG A 48 6.35 5.23 8.62
CA ARG A 48 6.81 3.84 8.85
C ARG A 48 8.09 3.84 9.69
N GLY A 49 9.02 4.73 9.37
CA GLY A 49 10.29 4.88 10.09
C GLY A 49 10.08 5.14 11.58
N GLU A 50 9.23 6.09 11.93
CA GLU A 50 8.87 6.42 13.32
C GLU A 50 8.33 5.19 14.07
N LEU A 51 7.45 4.42 13.44
CA LEU A 51 6.87 3.20 14.02
C LEU A 51 7.88 2.05 14.14
N LEU A 52 8.89 2.00 13.26
CA LEU A 52 9.93 0.96 13.25
C LEU A 52 11.16 1.30 14.10
N GLU A 53 11.37 2.55 14.50
CA GLU A 53 12.57 3.01 15.20
C GLU A 53 12.67 2.43 16.62
N GLY A 54 11.53 2.30 17.32
CA GLY A 54 11.46 1.77 18.68
C GLY A 54 11.34 0.25 18.79
N LEU A 55 11.35 -0.47 17.67
CA LEU A 55 11.18 -1.92 17.65
C LEU A 55 12.51 -2.66 17.90
N SER A 56 12.43 -3.80 18.59
CA SER A 56 13.54 -4.74 18.74
C SER A 56 13.97 -5.34 17.39
N ASP A 57 15.07 -6.09 17.38
CA ASP A 57 15.52 -6.81 16.18
C ASP A 57 14.57 -7.94 15.74
N ASP A 58 13.81 -8.49 16.69
CA ASP A 58 12.73 -9.47 16.46
C ASP A 58 11.43 -8.98 17.10
N PRO A 59 10.74 -8.00 16.47
CA PRO A 59 9.51 -7.44 17.02
C PRO A 59 8.32 -8.36 16.72
N PRO A 60 7.21 -8.28 17.49
CA PRO A 60 5.97 -8.99 17.17
C PRO A 60 5.45 -8.68 15.76
N THR A 61 4.80 -9.64 15.10
CA THR A 61 4.23 -9.46 13.75
C THR A 61 3.28 -8.28 13.66
N HIS A 62 2.39 -8.14 14.65
CA HIS A 62 1.48 -6.99 14.76
C HIS A 62 2.21 -5.64 14.77
N ALA A 63 3.32 -5.52 15.50
CA ALA A 63 4.07 -4.27 15.56
C ALA A 63 4.68 -3.87 14.20
N VAL A 64 5.10 -4.85 13.39
CA VAL A 64 5.59 -4.58 12.03
C VAL A 64 4.43 -4.29 11.08
N LEU A 65 3.29 -4.97 11.24
CA LEU A 65 2.08 -4.69 10.47
C LEU A 65 1.52 -3.30 10.76
N ASP A 66 1.58 -2.82 12.01
CA ASP A 66 1.20 -1.45 12.37
C ASP A 66 2.00 -0.42 11.57
N ALA A 67 3.31 -0.65 11.38
CA ALA A 67 4.15 0.19 10.54
C ALA A 67 3.76 0.19 9.05
N LEU A 68 2.95 -0.76 8.59
CA LEU A 68 2.40 -0.78 7.24
C LEU A 68 0.97 -0.20 7.18
N VAL A 69 0.13 -0.58 8.15
CA VAL A 69 -1.29 -0.28 8.18
C VAL A 69 -1.54 1.17 8.61
N ARG A 70 -0.98 1.62 9.73
CA ARG A 70 -1.30 2.94 10.31
C ARG A 70 -1.00 4.11 9.37
N PRO A 71 0.16 4.15 8.67
CA PRO A 71 0.45 5.23 7.72
C PRO A 71 -0.51 5.26 6.52
N MET A 72 -1.00 4.09 6.10
CA MET A 72 -1.94 3.97 5.00
C MET A 72 -3.37 4.32 5.44
N SER A 73 -3.81 3.84 6.61
CA SER A 73 -5.11 4.16 7.22
C SER A 73 -5.25 5.66 7.49
N ALA A 74 -4.20 6.34 7.94
CA ALA A 74 -4.18 7.79 8.13
C ALA A 74 -4.55 8.57 6.85
N ARG A 75 -4.30 8.00 5.66
CA ARG A 75 -4.69 8.63 4.38
C ARG A 75 -6.20 8.69 4.18
N LEU A 76 -7.00 7.89 4.90
CA LEU A 76 -8.46 7.91 4.80
C LEU A 76 -9.07 9.23 5.29
N ALA A 77 -8.37 9.95 6.19
CA ALA A 77 -8.84 11.22 6.75
C ALA A 77 -9.02 12.33 5.70
N HIS A 78 -8.31 12.25 4.58
CA HIS A 78 -8.31 13.29 3.55
C HIS A 78 -8.71 12.73 2.19
N GLU A 79 -9.50 13.50 1.44
CA GLU A 79 -9.99 13.12 0.12
C GLU A 79 -8.86 12.75 -0.87
N ARG A 80 -7.78 13.53 -0.88
CA ARG A 80 -6.59 13.22 -1.70
C ARG A 80 -5.95 11.87 -1.30
N GLY A 81 -5.93 11.55 -0.01
CA GLY A 81 -5.41 10.27 0.46
C GLY A 81 -6.30 9.09 0.06
N ARG A 82 -7.62 9.25 0.14
CA ARG A 82 -8.58 8.24 -0.33
C ARG A 82 -8.45 7.94 -1.83
N ARG A 83 -8.26 8.97 -2.67
CA ARG A 83 -7.95 8.77 -4.10
C ARG A 83 -6.64 8.02 -4.31
N TYR A 84 -5.60 8.35 -3.55
CA TYR A 84 -4.32 7.65 -3.61
C TYR A 84 -4.46 6.15 -3.28
N LEU A 85 -5.17 5.80 -2.20
CA LEU A 85 -5.40 4.39 -1.82
C LEU A 85 -6.10 3.60 -2.94
N ARG A 86 -7.07 4.23 -3.61
CA ARG A 86 -7.78 3.64 -4.76
C ARG A 86 -6.87 3.47 -5.99
N ILE A 87 -5.87 4.32 -6.17
CA ILE A 87 -4.86 4.19 -7.25
C ILE A 87 -3.93 3.02 -6.92
N VAL A 88 -3.37 2.97 -5.70
CA VAL A 88 -2.44 1.91 -5.26
C VAL A 88 -3.06 0.52 -5.41
N ALA A 89 -4.35 0.36 -5.06
CA ALA A 89 -5.05 -0.92 -5.22
C ALA A 89 -5.23 -1.37 -6.69
N GLN A 90 -4.97 -0.52 -7.68
CA GLN A 90 -5.00 -0.87 -9.10
C GLN A 90 -3.61 -1.26 -9.65
N LEU A 91 -2.57 -1.18 -8.81
CA LEU A 91 -1.17 -1.47 -9.16
C LEU A 91 -0.69 -2.80 -8.58
N THR A 92 -1.60 -3.75 -8.35
CA THR A 92 -1.31 -5.04 -7.71
C THR A 92 -0.25 -5.87 -8.44
N SER A 93 -0.13 -5.71 -9.77
CA SER A 93 0.91 -6.36 -10.57
C SER A 93 2.32 -5.90 -10.22
N ARG A 94 2.49 -4.71 -9.63
CA ARG A 94 3.79 -4.21 -9.15
C ARG A 94 4.20 -4.87 -7.83
N PHE A 95 3.27 -5.49 -7.09
CA PHE A 95 3.58 -6.04 -5.76
C PHE A 95 4.50 -7.26 -5.82
N SER A 96 4.35 -8.16 -6.79
CA SER A 96 5.27 -9.31 -6.94
C SER A 96 6.72 -8.88 -7.21
N LEU A 97 6.93 -7.68 -7.76
CA LEU A 97 8.21 -7.09 -8.09
C LEU A 97 8.86 -6.32 -6.93
N TRP A 98 8.27 -6.31 -5.72
CA TRP A 98 8.76 -5.50 -4.60
C TRP A 98 10.23 -5.78 -4.24
N ARG A 99 10.73 -7.00 -4.47
CA ARG A 99 12.14 -7.37 -4.26
C ARG A 99 13.09 -6.84 -5.32
N GLU A 100 12.60 -6.57 -6.53
CA GLU A 100 13.40 -6.05 -7.65
C GLU A 100 13.56 -4.52 -7.55
N VAL A 101 12.61 -3.85 -6.88
CA VAL A 101 12.62 -2.39 -6.65
C VAL A 101 13.65 -1.96 -5.59
N ARG A 102 14.50 -2.88 -5.09
CA ARG A 102 15.52 -2.63 -4.05
C ARG A 102 16.62 -1.62 -4.43
N SER A 103 16.72 -1.20 -5.70
CA SER A 103 17.71 -0.21 -6.16
C SER A 103 17.10 1.20 -6.28
N GLY A 104 16.77 1.82 -5.16
CA GLY A 104 16.32 3.20 -5.10
C GLY A 104 16.03 3.57 -3.65
N LEU A 105 16.73 4.56 -3.11
CA LEU A 105 16.74 4.93 -1.69
C LEU A 105 15.38 5.44 -1.13
N GLU A 106 14.30 5.42 -1.92
CA GLU A 106 13.03 6.11 -1.65
C GLU A 106 12.06 5.35 -0.72
N HIS A 107 12.29 4.05 -0.44
CA HIS A 107 11.36 3.22 0.35
C HIS A 107 12.06 2.35 1.41
N ARG A 108 13.05 2.90 2.11
CA ARG A 108 13.89 2.15 3.06
C ARG A 108 13.06 1.49 4.18
N HIS A 109 12.02 2.15 4.68
CA HIS A 109 11.27 1.66 5.84
C HIS A 109 10.22 0.64 5.43
N LEU A 110 9.57 0.83 4.28
CA LEU A 110 8.75 -0.19 3.64
C LEU A 110 9.54 -1.48 3.39
N LEU A 111 10.72 -1.39 2.77
CA LEU A 111 11.55 -2.57 2.50
C LEU A 111 11.98 -3.27 3.79
N ARG A 112 12.36 -2.51 4.83
CA ARG A 112 12.68 -3.08 6.16
C ARG A 112 11.49 -3.84 6.75
N ALA A 113 10.29 -3.28 6.72
CA ALA A 113 9.09 -3.94 7.23
C ALA A 113 8.76 -5.21 6.43
N LEU A 114 8.81 -5.15 5.10
CA LEU A 114 8.56 -6.32 4.24
C LEU A 114 9.59 -7.43 4.46
N ASP A 115 10.88 -7.09 4.62
CA ASP A 115 11.94 -8.06 4.93
C ASP A 115 11.74 -8.69 6.32
N LEU A 116 11.29 -7.92 7.32
CA LEU A 116 10.96 -8.44 8.65
C LEU A 116 9.78 -9.43 8.58
N LEU A 117 8.75 -9.13 7.78
CA LEU A 117 7.58 -9.99 7.60
C LEU A 117 7.87 -11.23 6.74
N GLU A 118 8.70 -11.15 5.69
CA GLU A 118 9.04 -12.32 4.85
C GLU A 118 9.77 -13.41 5.67
N ARG A 119 10.47 -13.04 6.75
CA ARG A 119 11.26 -13.96 7.57
C ARG A 119 10.42 -14.83 8.53
N ARG A 120 9.13 -14.53 8.69
CA ARG A 120 8.28 -15.15 9.72
C ARG A 120 6.97 -15.74 9.15
N PRO A 121 6.43 -16.80 9.78
CA PRO A 121 7.08 -17.67 10.78
C PRO A 121 8.20 -18.52 10.17
N ALA A 122 9.32 -18.68 10.87
CA ALA A 122 10.53 -19.32 10.32
C ALA A 122 10.33 -20.79 9.88
N HIS A 123 9.39 -21.50 10.52
CA HIS A 123 9.06 -22.90 10.20
C HIS A 123 8.31 -23.08 8.88
N ILE A 124 7.76 -22.01 8.30
CA ILE A 124 7.03 -22.07 7.03
C ILE A 124 8.01 -21.95 5.86
N PRO A 125 7.95 -22.79 4.81
CA PRO A 125 8.86 -22.68 3.66
C PRO A 125 8.88 -21.29 3.04
N ALA A 126 10.06 -20.80 2.64
CA ALA A 126 10.23 -19.43 2.15
C ALA A 126 9.36 -19.09 0.93
N ALA A 127 9.10 -20.07 0.04
CA ALA A 127 8.19 -19.87 -1.08
C ALA A 127 6.76 -19.54 -0.60
N VAL A 128 6.26 -20.25 0.40
CA VAL A 128 4.93 -20.01 0.99
C VAL A 128 4.87 -18.65 1.69
N ARG A 129 5.92 -18.26 2.43
CA ARG A 129 5.99 -16.93 3.06
C ARG A 129 5.94 -15.80 2.03
N ARG A 130 6.64 -15.97 0.90
CA ARG A 130 6.61 -15.00 -0.21
C ARG A 130 5.22 -14.87 -0.83
N GLU A 131 4.52 -15.97 -1.08
CA GLU A 131 3.13 -15.96 -1.57
C GLU A 131 2.20 -15.24 -0.58
N ARG A 132 2.32 -15.55 0.71
CA ARG A 132 1.53 -14.91 1.77
C ARG A 132 1.79 -13.41 1.88
N LEU A 133 3.05 -12.98 1.72
CA LEU A 133 3.39 -11.57 1.77
C LEU A 133 2.76 -10.80 0.61
N VAL A 134 2.78 -11.36 -0.61
CA VAL A 134 2.09 -10.76 -1.76
C VAL A 134 0.57 -10.70 -1.53
N ALA A 135 -0.03 -11.79 -1.02
CA ALA A 135 -1.46 -11.82 -0.69
C ALA A 135 -1.82 -10.79 0.40
N MET A 136 -0.98 -10.63 1.42
CA MET A 136 -1.12 -9.63 2.47
C MET A 136 -1.14 -8.21 1.89
N MET A 137 -0.19 -7.87 1.01
CA MET A 137 -0.16 -6.56 0.33
C MET A 137 -1.42 -6.32 -0.52
N GLN A 138 -1.89 -7.34 -1.24
CA GLN A 138 -3.12 -7.25 -2.04
C GLN A 138 -4.36 -7.04 -1.17
N LEU A 139 -4.50 -7.78 -0.06
CA LEU A 139 -5.61 -7.64 0.87
C LEU A 139 -5.62 -6.26 1.54
N MET A 140 -4.46 -5.82 2.05
CA MET A 140 -4.31 -4.52 2.72
C MET A 140 -4.76 -3.38 1.79
N THR A 141 -4.21 -3.33 0.59
CA THR A 141 -4.49 -2.25 -0.37
C THR A 141 -5.93 -2.29 -0.89
N SER A 142 -6.47 -3.49 -1.15
CA SER A 142 -7.87 -3.65 -1.59
C SER A 142 -8.85 -3.24 -0.51
N SER A 143 -8.62 -3.64 0.74
CA SER A 143 -9.46 -3.29 1.89
C SER A 143 -9.49 -1.77 2.12
N LEU A 144 -8.32 -1.12 2.09
CA LEU A 144 -8.22 0.33 2.26
C LEU A 144 -8.89 1.11 1.12
N ALA A 145 -8.75 0.63 -0.12
CA ALA A 145 -9.41 1.23 -1.27
C ALA A 145 -10.94 1.08 -1.22
N GLU A 146 -11.44 -0.03 -0.69
CA GLU A 146 -12.86 -0.23 -0.47
C GLU A 146 -13.39 0.69 0.62
N ARG A 147 -12.70 0.77 1.76
CA ARG A 147 -13.08 1.70 2.83
C ARG A 147 -13.07 3.15 2.37
N ALA A 148 -12.11 3.53 1.53
CA ALA A 148 -12.09 4.84 0.89
C ALA A 148 -13.34 5.11 0.03
N ARG A 149 -13.82 4.11 -0.71
CA ARG A 149 -15.06 4.21 -1.50
C ARG A 149 -16.30 4.38 -0.62
N LEU A 150 -16.40 3.61 0.48
CA LEU A 150 -17.52 3.71 1.42
C LEU A 150 -17.59 5.10 2.07
N ILE A 151 -16.45 5.62 2.54
CA ILE A 151 -16.37 6.97 3.11
C ILE A 151 -16.80 8.04 2.11
N ASP A 152 -16.38 7.93 0.84
CA ASP A 152 -16.75 8.90 -0.20
C ASP A 152 -18.23 8.78 -0.63
N ALA A 153 -18.85 7.59 -0.52
CA ALA A 153 -20.19 7.34 -1.04
C ALA A 153 -21.31 7.70 -0.05
N SER A 154 -21.18 7.29 1.21
CA SER A 154 -22.23 7.48 2.22
C SER A 154 -21.74 8.22 3.47
N GLY A 155 -20.43 8.17 3.76
CA GLY A 155 -19.88 8.61 5.05
C GLY A 155 -20.23 7.70 6.23
N GLU A 156 -21.11 6.72 6.02
CA GLU A 156 -21.52 5.73 7.01
C GLU A 156 -20.58 4.52 6.92
N VAL A 157 -19.77 4.33 7.96
CA VAL A 157 -18.88 3.18 8.12
C VAL A 157 -19.24 2.42 9.39
N GLU A 158 -19.26 1.09 9.31
CA GLU A 158 -19.68 0.24 10.44
C GLU A 158 -18.68 0.25 11.60
N LEU A 159 -17.39 0.11 11.26
CA LEU A 159 -16.30 0.18 12.24
C LEU A 159 -15.79 1.60 12.38
N SER A 160 -15.41 1.99 13.60
CA SER A 160 -14.62 3.21 13.82
C SER A 160 -13.29 3.14 13.06
N ALA A 161 -12.60 4.26 12.91
CA ALA A 161 -11.27 4.28 12.26
C ALA A 161 -10.27 3.38 13.00
N ALA A 162 -10.28 3.41 14.34
CA ALA A 162 -9.39 2.60 15.17
C ALA A 162 -9.74 1.10 15.09
N ASP A 163 -11.03 0.75 15.16
CA ASP A 163 -11.44 -0.66 15.10
C ASP A 163 -11.16 -1.26 13.72
N TYR A 164 -11.31 -0.49 12.65
CA TYR A 164 -10.93 -0.94 11.32
C TYR A 164 -9.43 -1.18 11.18
N GLU A 165 -8.60 -0.28 11.73
CA GLU A 165 -7.15 -0.40 11.73
C GLU A 165 -6.70 -1.65 12.50
N ALA A 166 -7.25 -1.88 13.69
CA ALA A 166 -6.98 -3.08 14.49
C ALA A 166 -7.43 -4.36 13.76
N ASN A 167 -8.67 -4.39 13.26
CA ASN A 167 -9.21 -5.55 12.54
C ASN A 167 -8.41 -5.85 11.26
N LEU A 168 -8.00 -4.83 10.50
CA LEU A 168 -7.16 -5.02 9.32
C LEU A 168 -5.82 -5.63 9.71
N THR A 169 -5.19 -5.13 10.77
CA THR A 169 -3.92 -5.66 11.29
C THR A 169 -4.04 -7.13 11.69
N ASP A 170 -5.11 -7.51 12.40
CA ASP A 170 -5.38 -8.90 12.78
C ASP A 170 -5.60 -9.81 11.57
N MET A 171 -6.39 -9.37 10.59
CA MET A 171 -6.60 -10.14 9.35
C MET A 171 -5.28 -10.37 8.60
N LEU A 172 -4.43 -9.35 8.51
CA LEU A 172 -3.13 -9.45 7.82
C LEU A 172 -2.16 -10.37 8.59
N ALA A 173 -2.17 -10.34 9.93
CA ALA A 173 -1.43 -11.29 10.75
C ALA A 173 -1.89 -12.72 10.47
N GLY A 174 -3.21 -12.95 10.44
CA GLY A 174 -3.79 -14.25 10.08
C GLY A 174 -3.37 -14.76 8.71
N VAL A 175 -3.31 -13.89 7.69
CA VAL A 175 -2.82 -14.26 6.35
C VAL A 175 -1.35 -14.73 6.39
N LEU A 176 -0.51 -14.06 7.15
CA LEU A 176 0.91 -14.37 7.26
C LEU A 176 1.18 -15.63 8.09
N GLU A 177 0.43 -15.83 9.18
CA GLU A 177 0.73 -16.82 10.21
C GLU A 177 -0.17 -18.06 10.19
N ALA A 178 -1.14 -18.13 9.28
CA ALA A 178 -2.02 -19.29 9.14
C ALA A 178 -1.24 -20.61 9.14
N PRO A 179 -1.79 -21.71 9.70
CA PRO A 179 -1.14 -23.01 9.62
C PRO A 179 -0.85 -23.44 8.18
N VAL A 180 0.23 -24.19 7.97
CA VAL A 180 0.60 -24.73 6.65
C VAL A 180 0.28 -26.23 6.63
N ALA A 181 -0.50 -26.64 5.64
CA ALA A 181 -0.82 -28.05 5.40
C ALA A 181 0.05 -28.69 4.30
N LEU A 182 0.95 -27.92 3.68
CA LEU A 182 1.88 -28.44 2.67
C LEU A 182 2.92 -29.34 3.37
N PRO A 183 3.24 -30.51 2.79
CA PRO A 183 4.32 -31.35 3.31
C PRO A 183 5.64 -30.57 3.25
N ALA A 184 6.47 -30.76 4.28
CA ALA A 184 7.78 -30.13 4.43
C ALA A 184 8.74 -30.52 3.29
#